data_AF-A0A3P7FWR9-F1
#
_entry.id   AF-A0A3P7FWR9-F1
#
_cell.length_a   1.000
_cell.length_b   1.000
_cell.length_c   1.000
_cell.angle_alpha   90.00
_cell.angle_beta   90.00
_cell.angle_gamma   90.00
#
_symmetry.space_group_name_H-M   'P 1'
#
loop_
_entity.id
_entity.type
_entity.pdbx_description
1 polymer ?
#
loop_
_entity_poly.entity_id
_entity_poly.type
_entity_poly.pdbx_seq_one_letter_code
_entity_poly.pdbx_strand_id
1 'polypeptide(L)'
;MENSPDETFDPENVKFQYLFYSLRQEFLQQLKEIYQRSCQNRSNLLLLIEWLSISNPILAAKLILERNDVIAKRIDGNLMVSPCKSEGPAIENIEFKGGFISKFEIESRIRNPSSQL
;
A
#
# COMPACT_ATOMS: atom_id res chain seq x y z
N MET A 1 22.50 13.65 50.64
CA MET A 1 23.05 13.19 49.36
C MET A 1 22.04 12.22 48.80
N GLU A 2 21.38 12.60 47.72
CA GLU A 2 20.48 11.73 46.98
C GLU A 2 21.38 10.69 46.31
N ASN A 3 21.30 9.44 46.78
CA ASN A 3 22.07 8.34 46.20
C ASN A 3 21.53 8.13 44.78
N SER A 4 22.24 8.62 43.77
CA SER A 4 22.03 8.11 42.42
C SER A 4 22.25 6.60 42.49
N PRO A 5 21.32 5.76 42.01
CA PRO A 5 21.60 4.34 41.95
C PRO A 5 22.88 4.19 41.13
N ASP A 6 23.90 3.53 41.70
CA ASP A 6 25.07 3.11 40.97
C ASP A 6 24.56 2.42 39.71
N GLU A 7 24.76 3.05 38.55
CA GLU A 7 24.51 2.41 37.26
C GLU A 7 25.53 1.28 37.15
N THR A 8 25.22 0.14 37.76
CA THR A 8 26.01 -1.07 37.63
C THR A 8 26.06 -1.41 36.15
N PHE A 9 27.25 -1.26 35.57
CA PHE A 9 27.51 -1.59 34.17
C PHE A 9 27.16 -3.06 33.96
N ASP A 10 26.01 -3.31 33.34
CA ASP A 10 25.56 -4.66 32.99
C ASP A 10 26.03 -4.98 31.56
N PRO A 11 27.07 -5.82 31.39
CA PRO A 11 27.55 -6.19 30.07
C PRO A 11 26.50 -6.96 29.27
N GLU A 12 25.53 -7.61 29.91
CA GLU A 12 24.43 -8.27 29.19
C GLU A 12 23.49 -7.24 28.55
N ASN A 13 23.20 -6.11 29.23
CA ASN A 13 22.41 -5.02 28.64
C ASN A 13 23.05 -4.49 27.34
N VAL A 14 24.38 -4.34 27.30
CA VAL A 14 25.09 -3.91 26.09
C VAL A 14 24.93 -4.95 24.96
N LYS A 15 25.02 -6.25 25.26
CA LYS A 15 24.78 -7.32 24.28
C LYS A 15 23.35 -7.31 23.76
N PHE A 16 22.35 -7.16 24.65
CA PHE A 16 20.94 -7.09 24.25
C PHE A 16 20.67 -5.86 23.38
N GLN A 17 21.22 -4.70 23.72
CA GLN A 17 21.12 -3.51 22.87
C GLN A 17 21.71 -3.78 21.49
N TYR A 18 22.92 -4.34 21.39
CA TYR A 18 23.54 -4.65 20.10
C TYR A 18 22.68 -5.62 19.27
N LEU A 19 22.16 -6.69 19.88
CA LEU A 19 21.28 -7.64 19.21
C LEU A 19 19.99 -6.98 18.71
N PHE A 20 19.35 -6.18 19.57
CA PHE A 20 18.14 -5.45 19.22
C PHE A 20 18.39 -4.46 18.08
N TYR A 21 19.48 -3.68 18.15
CA TYR A 21 19.85 -2.73 17.11
C TYR A 21 20.12 -3.44 15.79
N SER A 22 20.88 -4.54 15.79
CA SER A 22 21.19 -5.32 14.60
C SER A 22 19.91 -5.88 13.95
N LEU A 23 19.05 -6.51 14.73
CA LEU A 23 17.80 -7.09 14.25
C LEU A 23 16.84 -6.01 13.72
N ARG A 24 16.76 -4.86 14.40
CA ARG A 24 15.97 -3.71 13.96
C ARG A 24 16.47 -3.16 12.63
N GLN A 25 17.79 -3.02 12.46
CA GLN A 25 18.37 -2.53 11.21
C GLN A 25 18.08 -3.47 10.05
N GLU A 26 18.23 -4.78 10.26
CA GLU A 26 17.92 -5.78 9.23
C GLU A 26 16.44 -5.73 8.83
N PHE A 27 15.54 -5.66 9.81
CA PHE A 27 14.10 -5.59 9.54
C PHE A 27 13.72 -4.30 8.79
N LEU A 28 14.27 -3.15 9.19
CA LEU A 28 14.04 -1.88 8.50
C LEU A 28 14.58 -1.90 7.07
N GLN A 29 15.73 -2.53 6.84
CA GLN A 29 16.30 -2.68 5.50
C GLN A 29 15.40 -3.55 4.62
N GLN A 30 14.91 -4.70 5.12
CA GLN A 30 13.98 -5.55 4.39
C GLN A 30 12.67 -4.82 4.07
N LEU A 31 12.11 -4.08 5.03
CA LEU A 31 10.90 -3.27 4.81
C LEU A 31 11.11 -2.21 3.72
N LYS A 32 12.28 -1.56 3.70
CA LYS A 32 12.61 -0.57 2.67
C LYS A 32 12.63 -1.20 1.28
N GLU A 33 13.24 -2.37 1.14
CA GLU A 33 13.31 -3.08 -0.13
C GLU A 33 11.93 -3.55 -0.62
N ILE A 34 11.12 -4.11 0.28
CA ILE A 34 9.74 -4.53 -0.02
C ILE A 34 8.93 -3.32 -0.49
N TYR A 35 9.00 -2.20 0.22
CA TYR A 35 8.29 -0.99 -0.15
C TYR A 35 8.71 -0.47 -1.53
N GLN A 36 10.01 -0.49 -1.81
CA GLN A 36 10.53 -0.03 -3.10
C GLN A 36 10.04 -0.91 -4.25
N ARG A 37 10.07 -2.25 -4.08
CA ARG A 37 9.51 -3.18 -5.08
C ARG A 37 8.01 -3.01 -5.24
N SER A 38 7.29 -2.82 -4.14
CA SER A 38 5.85 -2.57 -4.18
C SER A 38 5.52 -1.29 -4.95
N CYS A 39 6.25 -0.20 -4.72
CA CYS A 39 6.10 1.04 -5.47
C CYS A 39 6.37 0.83 -6.97
N GLN A 40 7.44 0.12 -7.33
CA GLN A 40 7.73 -0.23 -8.73
C GLN A 40 6.62 -1.05 -9.36
N ASN A 41 6.11 -2.06 -8.65
CA ASN A 41 5.01 -2.90 -9.13
C ASN A 41 3.72 -2.09 -9.34
N ARG A 42 3.42 -1.14 -8.45
CA ARG A 42 2.28 -0.20 -8.63
C ARG A 42 2.46 0.65 -9.88
N SER A 43 3.66 1.20 -10.08
CA SER A 43 3.95 2.01 -11.27
C SER A 43 3.78 1.21 -12.56
N ASN A 44 4.30 -0.03 -12.57
CA ASN A 44 4.18 -0.94 -13.71
C ASN A 44 2.72 -1.31 -13.99
N LEU A 45 1.93 -1.58 -12.95
CA LEU A 45 0.50 -1.86 -13.10
C LEU A 45 -0.26 -0.65 -13.65
N LEU A 46 0.01 0.55 -13.13
CA LEU A 46 -0.62 1.79 -13.62
C LEU A 46 -0.31 2.02 -15.10
N LEU A 47 0.93 1.74 -15.54
CA LEU A 47 1.28 1.78 -16.94
C LEU A 47 0.44 0.79 -17.76
N LEU A 48 0.28 -0.46 -17.32
CA LEU A 48 -0.57 -1.42 -18.02
C LEU A 48 -2.03 -0.95 -18.12
N ILE A 49 -2.57 -0.36 -17.05
CA ILE A 49 -3.94 0.19 -17.04
C ILE A 49 -4.06 1.40 -17.96
N GLU A 50 -3.06 2.28 -18.01
CA GLU A 50 -3.01 3.41 -18.93
C GLU A 50 -3.07 2.93 -20.38
N TRP A 51 -2.30 1.91 -20.75
CA TRP A 51 -2.31 1.32 -22.08
C TRP A 51 -3.66 0.68 -22.40
N LEU A 52 -4.24 -0.04 -21.42
CA LEU A 52 -5.59 -0.60 -21.53
C LEU A 52 -6.65 0.49 -21.73
N SER A 53 -6.47 1.68 -21.16
CA SER A 53 -7.44 2.78 -21.26
C SER A 53 -7.64 3.30 -22.69
N ILE A 54 -6.68 3.04 -23.58
CA ILE A 54 -6.75 3.42 -24.99
C ILE A 54 -7.82 2.60 -25.71
N SER A 55 -7.90 1.29 -25.43
CA SER A 55 -8.82 0.37 -26.10
C SER A 55 -10.10 0.11 -25.29
N ASN A 56 -10.00 0.11 -23.96
CA ASN A 56 -11.11 -0.18 -23.06
C ASN A 56 -11.10 0.79 -21.86
N PRO A 57 -11.55 2.04 -22.05
CA PRO A 57 -11.55 3.06 -21.00
C PRO A 57 -12.44 2.66 -19.81
N ILE A 58 -13.55 1.94 -20.06
CA ILE A 58 -14.46 1.48 -19.00
C ILE A 58 -13.75 0.49 -18.09
N LEU A 59 -13.10 -0.55 -18.65
CA LEU A 59 -12.39 -1.53 -17.84
C LEU A 59 -11.23 -0.89 -17.07
N ALA A 60 -10.48 0.02 -17.71
CA ALA A 60 -9.42 0.76 -17.04
C ALA A 60 -9.96 1.54 -15.82
N ALA A 61 -11.07 2.26 -15.98
CA ALA A 61 -11.70 2.99 -14.86
C ALA A 61 -12.19 2.06 -13.74
N LYS A 62 -12.79 0.90 -14.09
CA LYS A 62 -13.20 -0.10 -13.11
C LYS A 62 -12.03 -0.65 -12.30
N LEU A 63 -10.88 -0.87 -12.95
CA LEU A 63 -9.65 -1.33 -12.28
C LEU A 63 -9.06 -0.25 -11.36
N ILE A 64 -8.98 1.01 -11.81
CA ILE A 64 -8.43 2.11 -11.01
C ILE A 64 -9.28 2.39 -9.77
N LEU A 65 -10.60 2.41 -9.94
CA LEU A 65 -11.53 2.79 -8.88
C LEU A 65 -12.06 1.59 -8.06
N GLU A 66 -11.68 0.38 -8.47
CA GLU A 66 -12.11 -0.89 -7.84
C GLU A 66 -13.63 -1.01 -7.67
N ARG A 67 -14.38 -0.57 -8.68
CA ARG A 67 -15.84 -0.57 -8.66
C ARG A 67 -16.44 -0.80 -10.04
N ASN A 68 -17.66 -1.32 -10.08
CA ASN A 68 -18.30 -1.73 -11.34
C ASN A 68 -19.34 -0.73 -11.86
N ASP A 69 -19.75 0.24 -11.05
CA ASP A 69 -20.77 1.26 -11.30
C ASP A 69 -20.20 2.53 -11.95
N VAL A 70 -19.31 2.38 -12.92
CA VAL A 70 -18.67 3.50 -13.62
C VAL A 70 -18.71 3.32 -15.13
N ILE A 71 -18.88 4.44 -15.82
CA ILE A 71 -18.64 4.58 -17.25
C ILE A 71 -17.42 5.47 -17.44
N ALA A 72 -16.68 5.22 -18.51
CA ALA A 72 -15.52 6.03 -18.84
C ALA A 72 -15.32 6.16 -20.34
N LYS A 73 -14.75 7.29 -20.75
CA LYS A 73 -14.40 7.59 -22.13
C LYS A 73 -13.08 8.34 -22.16
N ARG A 74 -12.26 8.07 -23.17
CA ARG A 74 -11.04 8.84 -23.42
C ARG A 74 -11.34 10.01 -24.36
N ILE A 75 -11.02 11.23 -23.93
CA ILE A 75 -11.23 12.47 -24.68
C ILE A 75 -9.93 13.28 -24.59
N ASP A 76 -9.32 13.59 -25.73
CA ASP A 76 -8.08 14.38 -25.84
C ASP A 76 -6.97 13.92 -24.89
N GLY A 77 -6.76 12.60 -24.81
CA GLY A 77 -5.76 11.98 -23.95
C GLY A 77 -6.20 11.77 -22.49
N ASN A 78 -7.27 12.41 -22.04
CA ASN A 78 -7.76 12.31 -20.68
C ASN A 78 -8.82 11.21 -20.52
N LEU A 79 -8.75 10.47 -19.42
CA LEU A 79 -9.77 9.47 -19.04
C LEU A 79 -10.89 10.17 -18.25
N MET A 80 -12.01 10.44 -18.89
CA MET A 80 -13.21 10.97 -18.24
C MET A 80 -13.99 9.81 -17.63
N VAL A 81 -14.28 9.87 -16.33
CA VAL A 81 -15.02 8.84 -15.60
C VAL A 81 -16.24 9.47 -14.95
N SER A 82 -17.39 8.78 -15.04
CA SER A 82 -18.63 9.18 -14.38
C SER A 82 -19.28 7.96 -13.73
N PRO A 83 -19.90 8.11 -12.54
CA PRO A 83 -20.71 7.05 -11.96
C PRO A 83 -21.89 6.70 -12.87
N CYS A 84 -22.22 5.41 -12.95
CA CYS A 84 -23.35 4.89 -13.68
C CYS A 84 -24.37 4.32 -12.69
N LYS A 85 -25.52 4.99 -12.56
CA LYS A 85 -26.65 4.44 -11.79
C LYS A 85 -27.34 3.40 -12.66
N SER A 86 -27.08 2.12 -12.41
CA SER A 86 -27.85 1.05 -13.02
C SER A 86 -29.11 0.78 -12.21
N GLU A 87 -30.29 1.00 -12.80
CA GLU A 87 -31.57 0.47 -12.32
C GLU A 87 -31.79 -1.01 -12.77
N GLY A 88 -30.73 -1.70 -13.21
CA GLY A 88 -30.77 -3.06 -13.78
C GLY A 88 -30.04 -4.11 -12.92
N PRO A 89 -30.22 -5.41 -13.24
CA PRO A 89 -29.85 -6.52 -12.36
C PRO A 89 -28.35 -6.50 -12.04
N ALA A 90 -28.03 -6.72 -10.77
CA ALA A 90 -26.69 -6.65 -10.20
C ALA A 90 -25.66 -7.34 -11.11
N ILE A 91 -24.81 -6.55 -11.77
CA ILE A 91 -23.64 -7.06 -12.48
C ILE A 91 -22.76 -7.73 -11.44
N GLU A 92 -22.31 -8.96 -11.71
CA GLU A 92 -21.44 -9.73 -10.83
C GLU A 92 -20.36 -8.83 -10.24
N ASN A 93 -20.37 -8.71 -8.92
CA ASN A 93 -19.32 -8.02 -8.20
C ASN A 93 -18.01 -8.71 -8.61
N ILE A 94 -17.16 -8.00 -9.36
CA ILE A 94 -15.75 -8.38 -9.46
C ILE A 94 -15.20 -8.27 -8.04
N GLU A 95 -15.29 -9.38 -7.31
CA GLU A 95 -14.85 -9.47 -5.93
C GLU A 95 -13.33 -9.54 -5.96
N PHE A 96 -12.69 -8.37 -5.91
CA PHE A 96 -11.28 -8.31 -5.58
C PHE A 96 -11.13 -8.72 -4.13
N LYS A 97 -10.86 -10.02 -3.87
CA LYS A 97 -10.63 -10.60 -2.53
C LYS A 97 -9.43 -10.01 -1.75
N GLY A 98 -8.82 -8.97 -2.31
CA GLY A 98 -8.13 -7.92 -1.59
C GLY A 98 -7.99 -6.82 -2.62
N GLY A 99 -8.74 -5.72 -2.48
CA GLY A 99 -8.64 -4.58 -3.40
C GLY A 99 -7.17 -4.28 -3.66
N PHE A 100 -6.78 -4.12 -4.92
CA PHE A 100 -5.40 -3.82 -5.31
C PHE A 100 -4.86 -2.71 -4.38
N ILE A 101 -5.60 -1.61 -4.23
CA ILE A 101 -5.34 -0.47 -3.35
C ILE A 101 -5.37 -0.86 -1.86
N SER A 102 -6.32 -1.68 -1.42
CA SER A 102 -6.43 -2.09 0.00
C SER A 102 -5.24 -2.97 0.45
N LYS A 103 -4.81 -3.91 -0.39
CA LYS A 103 -3.62 -4.74 -0.10
C LYS A 103 -2.35 -3.90 -0.01
N PHE A 104 -2.36 -2.76 -0.69
CA PHE A 104 -1.29 -1.78 -0.70
C PHE A 104 -1.30 -0.81 0.50
N GLU A 105 -2.44 -0.45 1.07
CA GLU A 105 -2.51 0.36 2.30
C GLU A 105 -1.94 -0.36 3.54
N ILE A 106 -2.04 -1.68 3.60
CA ILE A 106 -1.49 -2.46 4.72
C ILE A 106 0.03 -2.25 4.85
N GLU A 107 0.73 -2.09 3.72
CA GLU A 107 2.17 -1.81 3.72
C GLU A 107 2.52 -0.41 4.27
N SER A 108 1.63 0.57 4.14
CA SER A 108 1.88 1.93 4.65
C SER A 108 1.69 2.02 6.16
N ARG A 109 0.79 1.22 6.74
CA ARG A 109 0.53 1.20 8.20
C ARG A 109 1.70 0.64 9.01
N ILE A 110 2.52 -0.25 8.46
CA ILE A 110 3.75 -0.74 9.12
C ILE A 110 4.75 0.41 9.36
N ARG A 111 4.68 1.48 8.55
CA ARG A 111 5.54 2.66 8.68
C ARG A 111 5.19 3.55 9.89
N ASN A 112 4.02 3.38 10.51
CA ASN A 112 3.58 4.21 11.64
C ASN A 112 2.92 3.34 12.73
N PRO A 113 3.73 2.69 13.60
CA PRO A 113 3.20 1.96 14.77
C PRO A 113 2.42 2.87 15.72
N SER A 114 2.64 4.18 15.64
CA SER A 114 2.01 5.22 16.45
C SER A 114 0.52 5.46 16.17
N SER A 115 -0.11 4.69 15.27
CA SER A 115 -1.53 4.84 14.91
C SER A 115 -2.45 3.79 15.56
N GLN A 116 -1.93 3.01 16.52
CA GLN A 116 -2.70 2.01 17.29
C GLN A 116 -2.75 2.29 18.81
N LEU A 117 -2.38 3.50 19.25
CA LEU A 117 -2.48 3.94 20.65
C LEU A 117 -3.34 5.20 20.76
#